data_AF-A0A501W3S7-F1
#
_entry.id   AF-A0A501W3S7-F1
#
_cell.length_a   1.000
_cell.length_b   1.000
_cell.length_c   1.000
_cell.angle_alpha   90.00
_cell.angle_beta   90.00
_cell.angle_gamma   90.00
#
_symmetry.space_group_name_H-M   'P 1'
#
loop_
_entity.id
_entity.type
_entity.pdbx_description
1 polymer ?
#
loop_
_entity_poly.entity_id
_entity_poly.type
_entity_poly.pdbx_seq_one_letter_code
_entity_poly.pdbx_strand_id
1 'polypeptide(L)'
;MDDLKYGTRNKRGDWAPNATVEIAPFWAWPPALGRVLRWLPEYLWPWNAFHMATALAYWYLVVPDVETARTLTPGWILWLYAVNALAIFAMYGGIELFYYIKRVQGTRFKFNGKFPAEQPSDVFWFKSQNIDNFLRSFFVTIPMWTVIEVAILWCHANGIGTWLAWSDHPVYLALLVFFAPFIHEVHFFFIHRAIHWPPLYKWIHSVHHNSINPSPWSSLSMHPVEGFAYFAVGLWHLVIPSNPIVALFQLNIAGFGAVNGHIGFDKLELTDETALDSHAFTHYLHHKYFEVNYGGDGLIPLDKWFGTWHDGSKEGDAMMNARFKKRKDRMKEKESAAASM
;
A
#
# COMPACT_ATOMS: atom_id res chain seq x y z
N MET A 1 15.71 10.66 19.04
CA MET A 1 16.82 10.06 18.25
C MET A 1 17.50 11.10 17.35
N ASP A 2 18.77 10.90 16.97
CA ASP A 2 19.47 11.72 15.95
C ASP A 2 19.36 11.02 14.58
N ASP A 3 18.61 11.60 13.65
CA ASP A 3 18.29 11.01 12.36
C ASP A 3 19.40 11.14 11.31
N LEU A 4 20.37 12.03 11.53
CA LEU A 4 21.53 12.21 10.64
C LEU A 4 22.53 11.05 10.76
N LYS A 5 22.41 10.22 11.79
CA LYS A 5 23.14 8.95 11.89
C LYS A 5 22.65 7.91 10.88
N TYR A 6 21.41 8.04 10.42
CA TYR A 6 20.74 7.06 9.56
C TYR A 6 20.52 7.55 8.12
N GLY A 7 20.64 8.86 7.89
CA GLY A 7 20.40 9.44 6.58
C GLY A 7 20.97 10.84 6.45
N THR A 8 20.67 11.48 5.32
CA THR A 8 21.12 12.84 5.01
C THR A 8 19.95 13.73 4.63
N ARG A 9 20.14 15.05 4.77
CA ARG A 9 19.17 16.05 4.34
C ARG A 9 19.69 16.89 3.18
N ASN A 10 18.81 17.19 2.24
CA ASN A 10 19.09 18.16 1.20
C ASN A 10 18.80 19.60 1.69
N LYS A 11 19.10 20.60 0.84
CA LYS A 11 18.86 22.03 1.16
C LYS A 11 17.38 22.41 1.37
N ARG A 12 16.44 21.56 0.94
CA ARG A 12 14.99 21.75 1.12
C ARG A 12 14.48 21.14 2.43
N GLY A 13 15.36 20.44 3.17
CA GLY A 13 15.02 19.71 4.37
C GLY A 13 14.52 18.29 4.13
N ASP A 14 14.45 17.84 2.87
CA ASP A 14 14.05 16.46 2.54
C ASP A 14 15.10 15.49 3.06
N TRP A 15 14.66 14.43 3.71
CA TRP A 15 15.52 13.39 4.29
C TRP A 15 15.55 12.15 3.39
N ALA A 16 16.72 11.52 3.28
CA ALA A 16 16.87 10.22 2.62
C ALA A 16 17.76 9.31 3.47
N PRO A 17 17.44 8.01 3.57
CA PRO A 17 18.24 7.05 4.32
C PRO A 17 19.60 6.84 3.66
N ASN A 18 20.60 6.48 4.46
CA ASN A 18 21.91 6.05 3.97
C ASN A 18 21.84 4.65 3.37
N ALA A 19 20.93 3.80 3.88
CA ALA A 19 20.67 2.48 3.36
C ALA A 19 19.83 2.54 2.08
N THR A 20 20.17 1.70 1.11
CA THR A 20 19.36 1.50 -0.09
C THR A 20 18.23 0.54 0.19
N VAL A 21 17.12 0.69 -0.53
CA VAL A 21 16.03 -0.30 -0.49
C VAL A 21 16.56 -1.66 -0.95
N GLU A 22 16.28 -2.70 -0.17
CA GLU A 22 16.60 -4.08 -0.52
C GLU A 22 15.35 -4.83 -0.97
N ILE A 23 15.55 -5.80 -1.87
CA ILE A 23 14.52 -6.80 -2.18
C ILE A 23 14.63 -7.94 -1.18
N ALA A 24 13.55 -8.69 -1.01
CA ALA A 24 13.57 -9.80 -0.08
C ALA A 24 14.65 -10.86 -0.45
N PRO A 25 15.34 -11.42 0.56
CA PRO A 25 16.61 -12.12 0.37
C PRO A 25 16.51 -13.45 -0.36
N PHE A 26 15.29 -13.96 -0.59
CA PHE A 26 15.06 -15.19 -1.35
C PHE A 26 15.42 -15.05 -2.84
N TRP A 27 15.51 -13.83 -3.36
CA TRP A 27 15.95 -13.57 -4.73
C TRP A 27 17.46 -13.34 -4.86
N ALA A 28 18.21 -13.44 -3.76
CA ALA A 28 19.65 -13.24 -3.81
C ALA A 28 20.36 -14.37 -4.56
N TRP A 29 21.34 -14.01 -5.39
CA TRP A 29 22.27 -14.95 -6.01
C TRP A 29 23.71 -14.61 -5.60
N PRO A 30 24.47 -15.55 -5.01
CA PRO A 30 24.08 -16.93 -4.69
C PRO A 30 23.02 -17.00 -3.57
N PRO A 31 22.22 -18.08 -3.49
CA PRO A 31 21.18 -18.23 -2.47
C PRO A 31 21.79 -18.17 -1.06
N ALA A 32 21.19 -17.34 -0.20
CA ALA A 32 21.70 -17.09 1.14
C ALA A 32 20.67 -17.51 2.19
N LEU A 33 20.58 -18.82 2.47
CA LEU A 33 19.59 -19.37 3.40
C LEU A 33 19.62 -18.68 4.77
N GLY A 34 20.81 -18.35 5.29
CA GLY A 34 20.94 -17.62 6.55
C GLY A 34 20.31 -16.22 6.54
N ARG A 35 20.27 -15.52 5.39
CA ARG A 35 19.55 -14.25 5.26
C ARG A 35 18.04 -14.45 5.21
N VAL A 36 17.57 -15.48 4.50
CA VAL A 36 16.15 -15.84 4.44
C VAL A 36 15.62 -16.20 5.83
N LEU A 37 16.37 -17.00 6.61
CA LEU A 37 15.98 -17.37 7.97
C LEU A 37 15.94 -16.17 8.93
N ARG A 38 16.82 -15.17 8.75
CA ARG A 38 16.79 -13.93 9.55
C ARG A 38 15.67 -12.98 9.14
N TRP A 39 15.26 -13.02 7.88
CA TRP A 39 14.16 -12.21 7.35
C TRP A 39 12.78 -12.76 7.73
N LEU A 40 12.64 -14.08 7.92
CA LEU A 40 11.35 -14.70 8.20
C LEU A 40 10.64 -14.14 9.46
N PRO A 41 11.32 -13.86 10.59
CA PRO A 41 10.69 -13.16 11.71
C PRO A 41 10.14 -11.78 11.35
N GLU A 42 10.89 -10.98 10.57
CA GLU A 42 10.46 -9.64 10.11
C GLU A 42 9.28 -9.72 9.13
N TYR A 43 9.25 -10.78 8.31
CA TYR A 43 8.12 -11.06 7.45
C TYR A 43 6.84 -11.36 8.25
N LEU A 44 6.93 -12.11 9.34
CA LEU A 44 5.77 -12.47 10.15
C LEU A 44 5.37 -11.36 11.12
N TRP A 45 6.32 -10.59 11.66
CA TRP A 45 6.10 -9.60 12.71
C TRP A 45 6.78 -8.26 12.38
N PRO A 46 6.12 -7.11 12.64
CA PRO A 46 4.82 -6.96 13.30
C PRO A 46 3.62 -6.93 12.35
N TRP A 47 3.83 -6.53 11.09
CA TRP A 47 2.72 -6.14 10.21
C TRP A 47 1.80 -7.29 9.82
N ASN A 48 2.34 -8.40 9.35
CA ASN A 48 1.50 -9.56 8.98
C ASN A 48 0.81 -10.18 10.20
N ALA A 49 1.46 -10.23 11.36
CA ALA A 49 0.82 -10.64 12.60
C ALA A 49 -0.33 -9.69 13.00
N PHE A 50 -0.14 -8.38 12.86
CA PHE A 50 -1.19 -7.39 13.10
C PHE A 50 -2.37 -7.59 12.14
N HIS A 51 -2.13 -7.77 10.84
CA HIS A 51 -3.18 -7.99 9.84
C HIS A 51 -3.94 -9.31 10.07
N MET A 52 -3.26 -10.35 10.52
CA MET A 52 -3.91 -11.61 10.91
C MET A 52 -4.75 -11.42 12.18
N ALA A 53 -4.23 -10.70 13.18
CA ALA A 53 -4.97 -10.41 14.40
C ALA A 53 -6.25 -9.61 14.13
N THR A 54 -6.19 -8.61 13.24
CA THR A 54 -7.39 -7.86 12.83
C THR A 54 -8.35 -8.71 12.02
N ALA A 55 -7.86 -9.57 11.11
CA ALA A 55 -8.73 -10.49 10.36
C ALA A 55 -9.48 -11.49 11.28
N LEU A 56 -8.79 -12.03 12.30
CA LEU A 56 -9.43 -12.88 13.31
C LEU A 56 -10.44 -12.10 14.15
N ALA A 57 -10.10 -10.88 14.58
CA ALA A 57 -11.03 -10.02 15.31
C ALA A 57 -12.29 -9.73 14.47
N TYR A 58 -12.12 -9.46 13.17
CA TYR A 58 -13.24 -9.30 12.25
C TYR A 58 -14.09 -10.56 12.19
N TRP A 59 -13.48 -11.71 11.93
CA TRP A 59 -14.20 -12.97 11.81
C TRP A 59 -15.03 -13.32 13.05
N TYR A 60 -14.47 -13.11 14.25
CA TYR A 60 -15.13 -13.53 15.50
C TYR A 60 -16.03 -12.46 16.13
N LEU A 61 -15.82 -11.17 15.83
CA LEU A 61 -16.51 -10.08 16.54
C LEU A 61 -17.36 -9.17 15.62
N VAL A 62 -17.10 -9.18 14.31
CA VAL A 62 -17.65 -8.18 13.38
C VAL A 62 -18.50 -8.82 12.30
N VAL A 63 -17.98 -9.88 11.67
CA VAL A 63 -18.63 -10.58 10.57
C VAL A 63 -19.92 -11.23 11.06
N PRO A 64 -21.05 -11.03 10.36
CA PRO A 64 -22.32 -11.63 10.74
C PRO A 64 -22.27 -13.16 10.58
N ASP A 65 -23.22 -13.84 11.22
CA ASP A 65 -23.39 -15.28 11.02
C ASP A 65 -23.73 -15.62 9.56
N VAL A 66 -23.51 -16.88 9.18
CA VAL A 66 -23.70 -17.35 7.80
C VAL A 66 -25.15 -17.20 7.32
N GLU A 67 -26.14 -17.33 8.20
CA GLU A 67 -27.55 -17.18 7.81
C GLU A 67 -27.86 -15.73 7.44
N THR A 68 -27.42 -14.78 8.26
CA THR A 68 -27.52 -13.34 7.97
C THR A 68 -26.81 -12.97 6.67
N ALA A 69 -25.59 -13.50 6.46
CA ALA A 69 -24.77 -13.17 5.28
C ALA A 69 -25.32 -13.75 3.96
N ARG A 70 -26.27 -14.70 3.98
CA ARG A 70 -26.88 -15.24 2.76
C ARG A 70 -27.68 -14.20 1.97
N THR A 71 -28.26 -13.23 2.66
CA THR A 71 -29.09 -12.18 2.05
C THR A 71 -28.42 -10.83 2.21
N LEU A 72 -28.24 -10.12 1.09
CA LEU A 72 -27.73 -8.75 1.11
C LEU A 72 -28.78 -7.84 1.75
N THR A 73 -28.51 -7.34 2.95
CA THR A 73 -29.37 -6.37 3.62
C THR A 73 -28.54 -5.16 4.06
N PRO A 74 -29.11 -3.94 4.02
CA PRO A 74 -28.37 -2.74 4.41
C PRO A 74 -27.78 -2.80 5.82
N GLY A 75 -28.41 -3.51 6.75
CA GLY A 75 -27.99 -3.56 8.16
C GLY A 75 -26.55 -4.03 8.36
N TRP A 76 -26.22 -5.24 7.92
CA TRP A 76 -24.86 -5.78 8.12
C TRP A 76 -23.84 -5.16 7.17
N ILE A 77 -24.26 -4.72 5.98
CA ILE A 77 -23.39 -4.00 5.03
C ILE A 77 -22.93 -2.66 5.64
N LEU A 78 -23.87 -1.88 6.18
CA LEU A 78 -23.55 -0.60 6.84
C LEU A 78 -22.77 -0.81 8.14
N TRP A 79 -22.99 -1.93 8.84
CA TRP A 79 -22.19 -2.32 10.00
C TRP A 79 -20.73 -2.57 9.61
N LEU A 80 -20.45 -3.37 8.58
CA LEU A 80 -19.09 -3.60 8.10
C LEU A 80 -18.41 -2.30 7.66
N TYR A 81 -19.13 -1.45 6.91
CA TYR A 81 -18.63 -0.13 6.55
C TYR A 81 -18.27 0.71 7.79
N ALA A 82 -19.14 0.75 8.80
CA ALA A 82 -18.90 1.51 10.02
C ALA A 82 -17.68 0.99 10.79
N VAL A 83 -17.49 -0.33 10.88
CA VAL A 83 -16.33 -0.93 11.53
C VAL A 83 -15.04 -0.65 10.75
N ASN A 84 -15.05 -0.81 9.43
CA ASN A 84 -13.92 -0.44 8.56
C ASN A 84 -13.54 1.03 8.72
N ALA A 85 -14.54 1.92 8.68
CA ALA A 85 -14.36 3.35 8.87
C ALA A 85 -13.78 3.67 10.26
N LEU A 86 -14.31 3.06 11.33
CA LEU A 86 -13.84 3.28 12.70
C LEU A 86 -12.41 2.76 12.90
N ALA A 87 -12.09 1.58 12.37
CA ALA A 87 -10.77 0.97 12.50
C ALA A 87 -9.70 1.79 11.75
N ILE A 88 -10.00 2.22 10.52
CA ILE A 88 -9.12 3.12 9.77
C ILE A 88 -9.02 4.48 10.45
N PHE A 89 -10.12 5.03 10.98
CA PHE A 89 -10.09 6.28 11.75
C PHE A 89 -9.13 6.19 12.93
N ALA A 90 -9.23 5.12 13.72
CA ALA A 90 -8.40 4.90 14.89
C ALA A 90 -6.92 4.76 14.51
N MET A 91 -6.61 3.94 13.50
CA MET A 91 -5.21 3.67 13.14
C MET A 91 -4.58 4.83 12.37
N TYR A 92 -5.14 5.21 11.22
CA TYR A 92 -4.58 6.27 10.39
C TYR A 92 -4.69 7.63 11.07
N GLY A 93 -5.83 7.89 11.72
CA GLY A 93 -6.04 9.12 12.49
C GLY A 93 -5.16 9.19 13.73
N GLY A 94 -4.82 8.06 14.36
CA GLY A 94 -3.81 8.01 15.41
C GLY A 94 -2.44 8.46 14.91
N ILE A 95 -1.97 7.86 13.81
CA ILE A 95 -0.68 8.24 13.20
C ILE A 95 -0.69 9.71 12.77
N GLU A 96 -1.76 10.17 12.11
CA GLU A 96 -1.92 11.57 11.71
C GLU A 96 -1.88 12.51 12.92
N LEU A 97 -2.64 12.19 13.98
CA LEU A 97 -2.72 13.03 15.18
C LEU A 97 -1.35 13.22 15.83
N PHE A 98 -0.60 12.14 16.04
CA PHE A 98 0.68 12.23 16.75
C PHE A 98 1.80 12.77 15.86
N TYR A 99 1.94 12.31 14.62
CA TYR A 99 3.10 12.61 13.79
C TYR A 99 2.91 13.79 12.83
N TYR A 100 1.67 14.12 12.43
CA TYR A 100 1.39 15.19 11.49
C TYR A 100 0.78 16.44 12.15
N ILE A 101 -0.13 16.25 13.11
CA ILE A 101 -0.78 17.36 13.84
C ILE A 101 0.06 17.79 15.04
N LYS A 102 0.34 16.88 15.98
CA LYS A 102 1.17 17.17 17.17
C LYS A 102 2.66 17.23 16.85
N ARG A 103 3.08 16.59 15.75
CA ARG A 103 4.47 16.54 15.25
C ARG A 103 5.46 16.14 16.35
N VAL A 104 5.16 15.06 17.07
CA VAL A 104 5.97 14.61 18.22
C VAL A 104 7.46 14.40 17.90
N GLN A 105 7.78 14.03 16.66
CA GLN A 105 9.18 13.92 16.18
C GLN A 105 9.69 15.07 15.30
N GLY A 106 8.91 16.14 15.17
CA GLY A 106 9.20 17.21 14.22
C GLY A 106 9.41 16.67 12.81
N THR A 107 10.48 17.08 12.14
CA THR A 107 10.84 16.61 10.80
C THR A 107 11.81 15.43 10.79
N ARG A 108 12.23 14.90 11.95
CA ARG A 108 13.19 13.78 12.01
C ARG A 108 12.67 12.59 11.21
N PHE A 109 13.53 12.00 10.38
CA PHE A 109 13.19 10.91 9.44
C PHE A 109 12.14 11.25 8.37
N LYS A 110 11.68 12.51 8.26
CA LYS A 110 10.64 12.90 7.29
C LYS A 110 11.21 13.04 5.89
N PHE A 111 10.71 12.27 4.95
CA PHE A 111 11.26 12.28 3.59
C PHE A 111 11.11 13.62 2.88
N ASN A 112 9.94 14.26 3.00
CA ASN A 112 9.74 15.64 2.55
C ASN A 112 9.93 16.58 3.74
N GLY A 113 10.75 17.62 3.57
CA GLY A 113 11.04 18.57 4.66
C GLY A 113 9.81 19.34 5.16
N LYS A 114 8.74 19.41 4.36
CA LYS A 114 7.49 20.10 4.67
C LYS A 114 6.38 19.12 5.02
N PHE A 115 5.40 19.59 5.80
CA PHE A 115 4.16 18.86 6.05
C PHE A 115 3.10 19.21 5.00
N PRO A 116 2.20 18.26 4.64
CA PRO A 116 1.11 18.54 3.70
C PRO A 116 0.25 19.74 4.08
N ALA A 117 -0.04 19.92 5.36
CA ALA A 117 -0.82 21.05 5.87
C ALA A 117 -0.16 22.44 5.62
N GLU A 118 1.13 22.49 5.30
CA GLU A 118 1.87 23.72 5.00
C GLU A 118 1.84 24.09 3.51
N GLN A 119 1.18 23.28 2.67
CA GLN A 119 1.17 23.40 1.22
C GLN A 119 -0.27 23.36 0.67
N PRO A 120 -1.09 24.40 0.94
CA PRO A 120 -2.43 24.46 0.36
C PRO A 120 -2.37 24.51 -1.17
N SER A 121 -3.24 23.77 -1.84
CA SER A 121 -3.23 23.63 -3.30
C SER A 121 -4.63 23.41 -3.88
N ASP A 122 -4.93 24.03 -5.01
CA ASP A 122 -6.23 23.94 -5.69
C ASP A 122 -6.55 22.54 -6.27
N VAL A 123 -5.57 21.63 -6.29
CA VAL A 123 -5.81 20.23 -6.70
C VAL A 123 -6.62 19.44 -5.67
N PHE A 124 -6.67 19.91 -4.42
CA PHE A 124 -7.37 19.25 -3.32
C PHE A 124 -8.67 19.98 -2.96
N TRP A 125 -9.68 19.23 -2.52
CA TRP A 125 -10.88 19.81 -1.92
C TRP A 125 -10.52 20.73 -0.74
N PHE A 126 -11.17 21.90 -0.71
CA PHE A 126 -10.92 22.94 0.31
C PHE A 126 -9.46 23.39 0.40
N LYS A 127 -8.68 23.19 -0.67
CA LYS A 127 -7.25 23.44 -0.74
C LYS A 127 -6.43 22.69 0.31
N SER A 128 -6.95 21.59 0.85
CA SER A 128 -6.32 20.84 1.95
C SER A 128 -6.17 19.36 1.58
N GLN A 129 -4.93 18.92 1.39
CA GLN A 129 -4.61 17.51 1.13
C GLN A 129 -5.23 16.60 2.20
N ASN A 130 -5.13 16.99 3.48
CA ASN A 130 -5.64 16.17 4.57
C ASN A 130 -7.16 16.01 4.53
N ILE A 131 -7.90 17.09 4.27
CA ILE A 131 -9.37 17.02 4.21
C ILE A 131 -9.81 16.23 2.97
N ASP A 132 -9.24 16.53 1.80
CA ASP A 132 -9.52 15.80 0.56
C ASP A 132 -9.26 14.29 0.72
N ASN A 133 -8.08 13.93 1.23
CA ASN A 133 -7.69 12.54 1.41
C ASN A 133 -8.52 11.80 2.45
N PHE A 134 -8.85 12.46 3.57
CA PHE A 134 -9.75 11.91 4.57
C PHE A 134 -11.13 11.64 3.96
N LEU A 135 -11.73 12.62 3.28
CA LEU A 135 -13.05 12.47 2.69
C LEU A 135 -13.07 11.38 1.61
N ARG A 136 -12.05 11.29 0.75
CA ARG A 136 -11.95 10.21 -0.25
C ARG A 136 -11.78 8.85 0.39
N SER A 137 -10.97 8.73 1.44
CA SER A 137 -10.83 7.47 2.16
C SER A 137 -12.18 6.97 2.69
N PHE A 138 -12.94 7.83 3.37
CA PHE A 138 -14.20 7.44 4.02
C PHE A 138 -15.37 7.32 3.05
N PHE A 139 -15.47 8.19 2.05
CA PHE A 139 -16.64 8.24 1.16
C PHE A 139 -16.42 7.57 -0.19
N VAL A 140 -15.20 7.12 -0.51
CA VAL A 140 -14.89 6.42 -1.77
C VAL A 140 -14.25 5.07 -1.51
N THR A 141 -13.05 5.04 -0.92
CA THR A 141 -12.22 3.82 -0.92
C THR A 141 -12.66 2.79 0.12
N ILE A 142 -13.01 3.20 1.35
CA ILE A 142 -13.56 2.31 2.37
C ILE A 142 -14.90 1.68 1.93
N PRO A 143 -15.80 2.43 1.25
CA PRO A 143 -16.95 1.82 0.58
C PRO A 143 -16.55 0.77 -0.47
N MET A 144 -15.53 1.01 -1.30
CA MET A 144 -15.05 0.01 -2.27
C MET A 144 -14.49 -1.25 -1.59
N TRP A 145 -13.73 -1.09 -0.49
CA TRP A 145 -13.31 -2.21 0.36
C TRP A 145 -14.54 -2.99 0.85
N THR A 146 -15.50 -2.30 1.46
CA THR A 146 -16.69 -2.93 2.04
C THR A 146 -17.49 -3.68 0.98
N VAL A 147 -17.59 -3.16 -0.25
CA VAL A 147 -18.25 -3.86 -1.36
C VAL A 147 -17.56 -5.21 -1.67
N ILE A 148 -16.23 -5.24 -1.74
CA ILE A 148 -15.49 -6.48 -1.98
C ILE A 148 -15.63 -7.44 -0.80
N GLU A 149 -15.53 -6.94 0.42
CA GLU A 149 -15.70 -7.73 1.65
C GLU A 149 -17.08 -8.39 1.72
N VAL A 150 -18.14 -7.60 1.53
CA VAL A 150 -19.53 -8.05 1.45
C VAL A 150 -19.70 -9.11 0.37
N ALA A 151 -19.14 -8.90 -0.83
CA ALA A 151 -19.24 -9.85 -1.93
C ALA A 151 -18.60 -11.20 -1.58
N ILE A 152 -17.41 -11.20 -0.97
CA ILE A 152 -16.71 -12.42 -0.54
C ILE A 152 -17.50 -13.16 0.53
N LEU A 153 -17.97 -12.45 1.57
CA LEU A 153 -18.73 -13.06 2.67
C LEU A 153 -20.07 -13.60 2.19
N TRP A 154 -20.75 -12.89 1.30
CA TRP A 154 -22.00 -13.34 0.67
C TRP A 154 -21.77 -14.59 -0.21
N CYS A 155 -20.70 -14.61 -1.00
CA CYS A 155 -20.31 -15.79 -1.79
C CYS A 155 -20.04 -17.00 -0.87
N HIS A 156 -19.28 -16.80 0.21
CA HIS A 156 -19.04 -17.84 1.22
C HIS A 156 -20.35 -18.38 1.81
N ALA A 157 -21.25 -17.50 2.23
CA ALA A 157 -22.50 -17.89 2.87
C ALA A 157 -23.46 -18.66 1.93
N ASN A 158 -23.35 -18.42 0.62
CA ASN A 158 -24.14 -19.07 -0.43
C ASN A 158 -23.41 -20.24 -1.11
N GLY A 159 -22.23 -20.64 -0.63
CA GLY A 159 -21.46 -21.75 -1.21
C GLY A 159 -20.90 -21.48 -2.62
N ILE A 160 -20.72 -20.20 -2.98
CA ILE A 160 -20.10 -19.77 -4.24
C ILE A 160 -18.59 -19.68 -4.03
N GLY A 161 -17.83 -20.50 -4.75
CA GLY A 161 -16.38 -20.66 -4.56
C GLY A 161 -16.04 -21.93 -3.79
N THR A 162 -14.74 -22.23 -3.65
CA THR A 162 -14.26 -23.43 -2.93
C THR A 162 -13.76 -23.03 -1.55
N TRP A 163 -14.59 -23.24 -0.53
CA TRP A 163 -14.30 -22.86 0.86
C TRP A 163 -13.89 -24.07 1.71
N LEU A 164 -12.65 -24.09 2.14
CA LEU A 164 -12.00 -25.17 2.87
C LEU A 164 -12.08 -24.94 4.38
N ALA A 165 -12.29 -26.03 5.13
CA ALA A 165 -12.19 -26.02 6.59
C ALA A 165 -10.74 -26.20 7.05
N TRP A 166 -10.37 -25.51 8.13
CA TRP A 166 -9.04 -25.65 8.75
C TRP A 166 -8.78 -27.03 9.33
N SER A 167 -9.81 -27.75 9.78
CA SER A 167 -9.69 -29.14 10.29
C SER A 167 -9.19 -30.11 9.22
N ASP A 168 -9.59 -29.87 7.97
CA ASP A 168 -9.38 -30.81 6.87
C ASP A 168 -8.14 -30.43 6.04
N HIS A 169 -7.82 -29.13 5.96
CA HIS A 169 -6.75 -28.59 5.12
C HIS A 169 -5.79 -27.64 5.85
N PRO A 170 -5.26 -27.98 7.05
CA PRO A 170 -4.49 -27.05 7.87
C PRO A 170 -3.19 -26.59 7.19
N VAL A 171 -2.46 -27.51 6.57
CA VAL A 171 -1.16 -27.19 5.91
C VAL A 171 -1.36 -26.29 4.70
N TYR A 172 -2.35 -26.60 3.86
CA TYR A 172 -2.64 -25.83 2.65
C TYR A 172 -3.06 -24.40 3.00
N LEU A 173 -3.98 -24.23 3.96
CA LEU A 173 -4.43 -22.91 4.37
C LEU A 173 -3.33 -22.12 5.09
N ALA A 174 -2.45 -22.78 5.86
CA ALA A 174 -1.27 -22.13 6.44
C ALA A 174 -0.31 -21.63 5.36
N LEU A 175 -0.07 -22.41 4.30
CA LEU A 175 0.71 -21.96 3.15
C LEU A 175 0.03 -20.81 2.41
N LEU A 176 -1.30 -20.85 2.24
CA LEU A 176 -2.03 -19.77 1.59
C LEU A 176 -1.95 -18.46 2.40
N VAL A 177 -2.04 -18.52 3.73
CA VAL A 177 -1.77 -17.37 4.62
C VAL A 177 -0.34 -16.87 4.42
N PHE A 178 0.65 -17.77 4.39
CA PHE A 178 2.04 -17.38 4.15
C PHE A 178 2.24 -16.73 2.76
N PHE A 179 1.49 -17.14 1.73
CA PHE A 179 1.62 -16.57 0.39
C PHE A 179 0.68 -15.39 0.11
N ALA A 180 -0.26 -15.05 0.99
CA ALA A 180 -1.20 -13.94 0.78
C ALA A 180 -0.51 -12.57 0.57
N PRO A 181 0.57 -12.20 1.29
CA PRO A 181 1.32 -10.98 0.97
C PRO A 181 1.99 -11.01 -0.41
N PHE A 182 2.39 -12.19 -0.92
CA PHE A 182 2.92 -12.35 -2.27
C PHE A 182 1.81 -12.13 -3.32
N ILE A 183 0.61 -12.68 -3.09
CA ILE A 183 -0.57 -12.44 -3.93
C ILE A 183 -0.88 -10.93 -3.95
N HIS A 184 -0.83 -10.28 -2.80
CA HIS A 184 -1.03 -8.83 -2.68
C HIS A 184 -0.07 -8.05 -3.57
N GLU A 185 1.22 -8.33 -3.46
CA GLU A 185 2.24 -7.58 -4.19
C GLU A 185 2.15 -7.78 -5.71
N VAL A 186 1.92 -9.01 -6.17
CA VAL A 186 1.72 -9.28 -7.61
C VAL A 186 0.49 -8.53 -8.11
N HIS A 187 -0.63 -8.65 -7.39
CA HIS A 187 -1.89 -7.99 -7.74
C HIS A 187 -1.70 -6.47 -7.80
N PHE A 188 -1.13 -5.89 -6.75
CA PHE A 188 -0.87 -4.46 -6.64
C PHE A 188 0.07 -3.98 -7.75
N PHE A 189 1.18 -4.66 -8.02
CA PHE A 189 2.11 -4.26 -9.08
C PHE A 189 1.43 -4.13 -10.44
N PHE A 190 0.63 -5.13 -10.83
CA PHE A 190 0.00 -5.11 -12.15
C PHE A 190 -1.08 -4.04 -12.27
N ILE A 191 -1.95 -3.89 -11.26
CA ILE A 191 -3.00 -2.85 -11.29
C ILE A 191 -2.36 -1.46 -11.22
N HIS A 192 -1.35 -1.27 -10.37
CA HIS A 192 -0.68 0.00 -10.17
C HIS A 192 0.08 0.42 -11.43
N ARG A 193 0.85 -0.48 -12.03
CA ARG A 193 1.54 -0.20 -13.30
C ARG A 193 0.56 0.08 -14.44
N ALA A 194 -0.58 -0.62 -14.49
CA ALA A 194 -1.60 -0.38 -15.52
C ALA A 194 -2.20 1.02 -15.40
N ILE A 195 -2.54 1.47 -14.19
CA ILE A 195 -3.12 2.81 -13.97
C ILE A 195 -2.12 3.96 -14.18
N HIS A 196 -0.82 3.67 -14.32
CA HIS A 196 0.20 4.62 -14.79
C HIS A 196 0.25 4.80 -16.31
N TRP A 197 -0.52 4.02 -17.07
CA TRP A 197 -0.71 4.29 -18.50
C TRP A 197 -1.41 5.67 -18.69
N PRO A 198 -0.95 6.57 -19.58
CA PRO A 198 -1.33 7.99 -19.54
C PRO A 198 -2.84 8.31 -19.48
N PRO A 199 -3.73 7.60 -20.18
CA PRO A 199 -5.18 7.84 -20.05
C PRO A 199 -5.72 7.48 -18.66
N LEU A 200 -5.32 6.32 -18.11
CA LEU A 200 -5.75 5.91 -16.78
C LEU A 200 -5.09 6.79 -15.72
N TYR A 201 -3.83 7.17 -15.91
CA TYR A 201 -3.15 8.08 -14.99
C TYR A 201 -3.90 9.40 -14.89
N LYS A 202 -4.20 10.03 -16.03
CA LYS A 202 -4.85 11.34 -16.06
C LYS A 202 -6.18 11.35 -15.32
N TRP A 203 -7.01 10.32 -15.48
CA TRP A 203 -8.40 10.31 -15.01
C TRP A 203 -8.63 9.55 -13.70
N ILE A 204 -7.77 8.59 -13.37
CA ILE A 204 -7.93 7.69 -12.23
C ILE A 204 -6.81 7.96 -11.24
N HIS A 205 -5.56 7.66 -11.63
CA HIS A 205 -4.46 7.59 -10.67
C HIS A 205 -3.89 8.96 -10.26
N SER A 206 -4.13 10.00 -11.04
CA SER A 206 -3.76 11.38 -10.71
C SER A 206 -4.39 11.85 -9.40
N VAL A 207 -5.57 11.34 -9.04
CA VAL A 207 -6.24 11.65 -7.77
C VAL A 207 -5.36 11.26 -6.59
N HIS A 208 -4.82 10.04 -6.62
CA HIS A 208 -3.90 9.53 -5.60
C HIS A 208 -2.58 10.31 -5.63
N HIS A 209 -2.01 10.48 -6.83
CA HIS A 209 -0.72 11.15 -7.06
C HIS A 209 -0.72 12.67 -6.86
N ASN A 210 -1.88 13.31 -6.70
CA ASN A 210 -1.93 14.69 -6.21
C ASN A 210 -1.21 14.81 -4.86
N SER A 211 -1.21 13.75 -4.04
CA SER A 211 -0.51 13.64 -2.74
C SER A 211 0.97 13.30 -2.88
N ILE A 212 1.73 14.10 -3.65
CA ILE A 212 3.20 13.95 -3.88
C ILE A 212 4.00 13.87 -2.56
N ASN A 213 3.47 14.45 -1.48
CA ASN A 213 3.98 14.29 -0.12
C ASN A 213 3.01 13.40 0.67
N PRO A 214 3.20 12.07 0.69
CA PRO A 214 2.28 11.16 1.35
C PRO A 214 2.03 11.49 2.83
N SER A 215 0.81 11.19 3.25
CA SER A 215 0.36 11.20 4.64
C SER A 215 -0.50 9.97 4.94
N PRO A 216 -0.74 9.62 6.21
CA PRO A 216 -1.62 8.52 6.58
C PRO A 216 -2.96 8.52 5.83
N TRP A 217 -3.61 9.67 5.66
CA TRP A 217 -4.87 9.74 4.90
C TRP A 217 -4.70 9.53 3.38
N SER A 218 -3.54 9.82 2.81
CA SER A 218 -3.30 9.58 1.37
C SER A 218 -3.30 8.09 1.01
N SER A 219 -3.07 7.20 1.98
CA SER A 219 -2.96 5.75 1.77
C SER A 219 -4.20 5.13 1.11
N LEU A 220 -5.40 5.65 1.43
CA LEU A 220 -6.67 5.21 0.85
C LEU A 220 -7.38 6.35 0.10
N SER A 221 -6.68 7.43 -0.22
CA SER A 221 -7.22 8.50 -1.05
C SER A 221 -7.05 8.15 -2.53
N MET A 222 -8.08 7.53 -3.10
CA MET A 222 -8.03 6.98 -4.46
C MET A 222 -9.31 7.33 -5.24
N HIS A 223 -9.22 7.24 -6.55
CA HIS A 223 -10.41 7.21 -7.41
C HIS A 223 -11.20 5.89 -7.18
N PRO A 224 -12.55 5.86 -7.32
CA PRO A 224 -13.33 4.64 -7.06
C PRO A 224 -12.85 3.40 -7.84
N VAL A 225 -12.49 3.57 -9.11
CA VAL A 225 -11.96 2.48 -9.95
C VAL A 225 -10.63 1.94 -9.42
N GLU A 226 -9.75 2.81 -8.93
CA GLU A 226 -8.48 2.41 -8.33
C GLU A 226 -8.72 1.70 -6.99
N GLY A 227 -9.57 2.27 -6.11
CA GLY A 227 -9.92 1.64 -4.84
C GLY A 227 -10.54 0.26 -5.03
N PHE A 228 -11.48 0.11 -5.98
CA PHE A 228 -12.05 -1.20 -6.30
C PHE A 228 -10.97 -2.17 -6.80
N ALA A 229 -10.15 -1.77 -7.78
CA ALA A 229 -9.08 -2.61 -8.32
C ALA A 229 -8.04 -2.98 -7.26
N TYR A 230 -7.74 -2.09 -6.32
CA TYR A 230 -6.84 -2.35 -5.20
C TYR A 230 -7.39 -3.42 -4.25
N PHE A 231 -8.63 -3.27 -3.78
CA PHE A 231 -9.26 -4.25 -2.89
C PHE A 231 -9.71 -5.53 -3.59
N ALA A 232 -9.82 -5.54 -4.93
CA ALA A 232 -10.13 -6.74 -5.71
C ALA A 232 -9.12 -7.88 -5.51
N VAL A 233 -7.99 -7.65 -4.85
CA VAL A 233 -7.09 -8.71 -4.37
C VAL A 233 -7.83 -9.78 -3.55
N GLY A 234 -8.87 -9.40 -2.78
CA GLY A 234 -9.68 -10.37 -2.04
C GLY A 234 -10.45 -11.35 -2.93
N LEU A 235 -10.79 -10.96 -4.17
CA LEU A 235 -11.54 -11.79 -5.09
C LEU A 235 -10.76 -13.01 -5.59
N TRP A 236 -9.42 -13.03 -5.45
CA TRP A 236 -8.61 -14.22 -5.74
C TRP A 236 -9.05 -15.44 -4.92
N HIS A 237 -9.61 -15.24 -3.73
CA HIS A 237 -10.11 -16.32 -2.88
C HIS A 237 -11.44 -16.94 -3.34
N LEU A 238 -12.07 -16.40 -4.40
CA LEU A 238 -13.17 -17.06 -5.10
C LEU A 238 -12.67 -18.02 -6.19
N VAL A 239 -11.43 -17.83 -6.65
CA VAL A 239 -10.81 -18.63 -7.72
C VAL A 239 -9.89 -19.70 -7.13
N ILE A 240 -9.12 -19.34 -6.10
CA ILE A 240 -8.24 -20.24 -5.36
C ILE A 240 -9.07 -20.91 -4.26
N PRO A 241 -9.01 -22.25 -4.09
CA PRO A 241 -9.56 -22.90 -2.90
C PRO A 241 -9.06 -22.20 -1.63
N SER A 242 -9.96 -21.72 -0.80
CA SER A 242 -9.59 -20.76 0.24
C SER A 242 -10.45 -20.93 1.50
N ASN A 243 -10.23 -20.09 2.50
CA ASN A 243 -11.07 -19.96 3.67
C ASN A 243 -11.43 -18.48 3.86
N PRO A 244 -12.64 -18.14 4.34
CA PRO A 244 -13.05 -16.73 4.52
C PRO A 244 -12.11 -15.93 5.43
N ILE A 245 -11.48 -16.56 6.43
CA ILE A 245 -10.49 -15.89 7.29
C ILE A 245 -9.26 -15.46 6.48
N VAL A 246 -8.82 -16.28 5.52
CA VAL A 246 -7.66 -15.95 4.66
C VAL A 246 -8.02 -14.82 3.70
N ALA A 247 -9.27 -14.78 3.19
CA ALA A 247 -9.75 -13.67 2.38
C ALA A 247 -9.85 -12.36 3.19
N LEU A 248 -10.32 -12.42 4.44
CA LEU A 248 -10.30 -11.29 5.35
C LEU A 248 -8.87 -10.84 5.64
N PHE A 249 -7.94 -11.76 5.87
CA PHE A 249 -6.52 -11.45 6.03
C PHE A 249 -5.97 -10.68 4.82
N GLN A 250 -6.27 -11.13 3.60
CA GLN A 250 -5.88 -10.45 2.36
C GLN A 250 -6.45 -9.02 2.27
N LEU A 251 -7.71 -8.82 2.64
CA LEU A 251 -8.34 -7.49 2.68
C LEU A 251 -7.78 -6.61 3.79
N ASN A 252 -7.43 -7.20 4.94
CA ASN A 252 -6.84 -6.48 6.06
C ASN A 252 -5.40 -6.02 5.73
N ILE A 253 -4.63 -6.84 5.00
CA ILE A 253 -3.35 -6.40 4.40
C ILE A 253 -3.58 -5.16 3.53
N ALA A 254 -4.54 -5.22 2.60
CA ALA A 254 -4.81 -4.09 1.70
C ALA A 254 -5.29 -2.83 2.46
N GLY A 255 -6.25 -2.97 3.37
CA GLY A 255 -6.86 -1.85 4.07
C GLY A 255 -5.95 -1.24 5.12
N PHE A 256 -5.39 -2.05 6.02
CA PHE A 256 -4.53 -1.53 7.09
C PHE A 256 -3.10 -1.28 6.61
N GLY A 257 -2.54 -2.17 5.78
CA GLY A 257 -1.14 -2.12 5.37
C GLY A 257 -0.78 -0.99 4.40
N ALA A 258 -1.76 -0.38 3.71
CA ALA A 258 -1.48 0.72 2.78
C ALA A 258 -0.75 1.91 3.45
N VAL A 259 -0.96 2.11 4.76
CA VAL A 259 -0.30 3.18 5.52
C VAL A 259 1.21 3.00 5.59
N ASN A 260 1.72 1.77 5.57
CA ASN A 260 3.15 1.47 5.68
C ASN A 260 3.94 2.22 4.60
N GLY A 261 3.43 2.26 3.36
CA GLY A 261 4.02 3.01 2.25
C GLY A 261 3.81 4.53 2.28
N HIS A 262 2.88 5.04 3.09
CA HIS A 262 2.40 6.44 3.05
C HIS A 262 2.62 7.22 4.35
N ILE A 263 3.27 6.61 5.34
CA ILE A 263 3.62 7.25 6.62
C ILE A 263 4.44 8.54 6.43
N GLY A 264 5.21 8.66 5.34
CA GLY A 264 5.98 9.87 5.00
C GLY A 264 7.22 10.11 5.88
N PHE A 265 7.56 9.14 6.72
CA PHE A 265 8.76 9.06 7.55
C PHE A 265 9.42 7.70 7.36
N ASP A 266 10.74 7.62 7.44
CA ASP A 266 11.48 6.35 7.45
C ASP A 266 11.24 5.55 8.73
N LYS A 267 11.19 6.27 9.85
CA LYS A 267 10.97 5.72 11.19
C LYS A 267 9.96 6.56 11.96
N LEU A 268 9.10 5.90 12.71
CA LEU A 268 8.19 6.51 13.68
C LEU A 268 8.76 6.34 15.09
N GLU A 269 9.16 7.45 15.73
CA GLU A 269 9.68 7.45 17.10
C GLU A 269 8.55 7.14 18.10
N LEU A 270 8.59 5.95 18.70
CA LEU A 270 7.63 5.53 19.73
C LEU A 270 8.03 6.06 21.12
N THR A 271 9.34 6.13 21.36
CA THR A 271 9.98 6.75 22.52
C THR A 271 11.25 7.47 22.05
N ASP A 272 11.99 8.10 22.96
CA ASP A 272 13.26 8.77 22.61
C ASP A 272 14.33 7.79 22.08
N GLU A 273 14.22 6.50 22.43
CA GLU A 273 15.18 5.44 22.14
C GLU A 273 14.65 4.35 21.20
N THR A 274 13.33 4.21 21.08
CA THR A 274 12.68 3.16 20.29
C THR A 274 11.91 3.76 19.12
N ALA A 275 12.12 3.22 17.92
CA ALA A 275 11.38 3.61 16.73
C ALA A 275 10.89 2.38 15.96
N LEU A 276 9.78 2.55 15.25
CA LEU A 276 9.22 1.58 14.31
C LEU A 276 9.66 1.93 12.89
N ASP A 277 10.21 0.96 12.18
CA ASP A 277 10.49 1.07 10.74
C ASP A 277 9.19 1.10 9.93
N SER A 278 9.06 2.10 9.06
CA SER A 278 7.85 2.26 8.24
C SER A 278 7.90 1.45 6.95
N HIS A 279 9.11 1.21 6.40
CA HIS A 279 9.35 0.70 5.05
C HIS A 279 8.83 1.62 3.92
N ALA A 280 8.45 2.85 4.24
CA ALA A 280 7.79 3.78 3.31
C ALA A 280 8.70 4.33 2.19
N PHE A 281 10.02 4.16 2.26
CA PHE A 281 10.94 4.87 1.37
C PHE A 281 10.78 4.48 -0.10
N THR A 282 10.58 3.19 -0.38
CA THR A 282 10.35 2.66 -1.74
C THR A 282 9.17 3.33 -2.43
N HIS A 283 8.05 3.43 -1.71
CA HIS A 283 6.81 4.05 -2.20
C HIS A 283 6.88 5.59 -2.17
N TYR A 284 7.64 6.17 -1.26
CA TYR A 284 7.94 7.60 -1.32
C TYR A 284 8.71 7.97 -2.60
N LEU A 285 9.71 7.17 -3.01
CA LEU A 285 10.40 7.37 -4.28
C LEU A 285 9.43 7.24 -5.47
N HIS A 286 8.45 6.34 -5.39
CA HIS A 286 7.37 6.25 -6.36
C HIS A 286 6.57 7.55 -6.45
N HIS A 287 6.04 8.08 -5.35
CA HIS A 287 5.32 9.37 -5.34
C HIS A 287 6.18 10.55 -5.77
N LYS A 288 7.49 10.49 -5.56
CA LYS A 288 8.43 11.55 -5.96
C LYS A 288 8.73 11.55 -7.46
N TYR A 289 8.85 10.37 -8.08
CA TYR A 289 9.35 10.23 -9.46
C TYR A 289 8.32 9.66 -10.45
N PHE A 290 7.22 9.09 -9.99
CA PHE A 290 6.07 8.55 -10.73
C PHE A 290 6.36 7.39 -11.70
N GLU A 291 7.61 7.17 -12.11
CA GLU A 291 8.00 6.16 -13.12
C GLU A 291 8.82 4.98 -12.57
N VAL A 292 8.88 4.86 -11.25
CA VAL A 292 9.68 3.83 -10.55
C VAL A 292 8.86 3.15 -9.47
N ASN A 293 9.23 1.93 -9.09
CA ASN A 293 8.67 1.20 -7.94
C ASN A 293 7.13 1.11 -7.97
N TYR A 294 6.59 0.41 -8.96
CA TYR A 294 5.15 0.14 -9.04
C TYR A 294 4.68 -0.95 -8.08
N GLY A 295 5.59 -1.78 -7.57
CA GLY A 295 5.33 -2.79 -6.55
C GLY A 295 5.23 -2.18 -5.16
N GLY A 296 5.07 -3.06 -4.16
CA GLY A 296 5.16 -2.70 -2.75
C GLY A 296 6.62 -2.66 -2.29
N ASP A 297 6.91 -3.37 -1.20
CA ASP A 297 8.18 -3.28 -0.48
C ASP A 297 9.29 -4.20 -1.04
N GLY A 298 9.15 -4.70 -2.28
CA GLY A 298 10.16 -5.52 -2.94
C GLY A 298 10.23 -6.96 -2.44
N LEU A 299 9.12 -7.50 -1.95
CA LEU A 299 8.97 -8.91 -1.62
C LEU A 299 9.14 -9.76 -2.90
N ILE A 300 8.61 -9.34 -4.05
CA ILE A 300 8.87 -9.89 -5.38
C ILE A 300 9.49 -8.77 -6.22
N PRO A 301 10.66 -8.99 -6.87
CA PRO A 301 11.42 -7.96 -7.55
C PRO A 301 10.84 -7.66 -8.94
N LEU A 302 9.52 -7.49 -9.02
CA LEU A 302 8.78 -7.19 -10.25
C LEU A 302 9.34 -5.93 -10.92
N ASP A 303 9.58 -4.87 -10.15
CA ASP A 303 10.20 -3.65 -10.68
C ASP A 303 11.62 -3.87 -11.21
N LYS A 304 12.41 -4.81 -10.66
CA LYS A 304 13.71 -5.14 -11.26
C LYS A 304 13.53 -5.91 -12.57
N TRP A 305 12.62 -6.87 -12.61
CA TRP A 305 12.32 -7.65 -13.81
C TRP A 305 11.76 -6.78 -14.94
N PHE A 306 10.98 -5.75 -14.61
CA PHE A 306 10.40 -4.82 -15.58
C PHE A 306 11.21 -3.54 -15.78
N GLY A 307 12.35 -3.40 -15.11
CA GLY A 307 13.31 -2.32 -15.32
C GLY A 307 12.88 -0.96 -14.76
N THR A 308 12.02 -0.95 -13.74
CA THR A 308 11.43 0.23 -13.07
C THR A 308 11.89 0.39 -11.62
N TRP A 309 12.79 -0.46 -11.12
CA TRP A 309 13.35 -0.36 -9.77
C TRP A 309 14.18 0.92 -9.54
N HIS A 310 14.01 1.50 -8.34
CA HIS A 310 14.84 2.58 -7.80
C HIS A 310 14.96 2.40 -6.28
N ASP A 311 16.18 2.25 -5.78
CA ASP A 311 16.49 1.97 -4.36
C ASP A 311 16.99 3.17 -3.56
N GLY A 312 16.95 4.37 -4.15
CA GLY A 312 17.48 5.60 -3.57
C GLY A 312 18.97 5.84 -3.87
N SER A 313 19.65 4.94 -4.57
CA SER A 313 21.06 5.09 -4.94
C SER A 313 21.29 6.04 -6.13
N LYS A 314 22.54 6.46 -6.33
CA LYS A 314 22.95 7.23 -7.52
C LYS A 314 22.84 6.39 -8.79
N GLU A 315 23.05 5.09 -8.68
CA GLU A 315 22.88 4.12 -9.75
C GLU A 315 21.40 4.04 -10.16
N GLY A 316 20.48 4.00 -9.18
CA GLY A 316 19.03 4.11 -9.40
C GLY A 316 18.65 5.39 -10.14
N ASP A 317 19.19 6.54 -9.72
CA ASP A 317 19.01 7.83 -10.41
C ASP A 317 19.52 7.78 -11.85
N ALA A 318 20.71 7.21 -12.08
CA ALA A 318 21.30 7.09 -13.41
C ALA A 318 20.43 6.22 -14.34
N MET A 319 19.92 5.09 -13.84
CA MET A 319 19.02 4.20 -14.59
C MET A 319 17.71 4.90 -14.97
N MET A 320 17.09 5.61 -14.02
CA MET A 320 15.89 6.40 -14.27
C MET A 320 16.12 7.49 -15.33
N ASN A 321 17.17 8.30 -15.16
CA ASN A 321 17.50 9.37 -16.10
C ASN A 321 17.78 8.84 -17.51
N ALA A 322 18.42 7.68 -17.63
CA ALA A 322 18.63 7.02 -18.92
C ALA A 322 17.31 6.61 -19.60
N ARG A 323 16.35 6.06 -18.85
CA ARG A 323 15.00 5.75 -19.37
C ARG A 323 14.26 7.00 -19.82
N PHE A 324 14.29 8.06 -19.01
CA PHE A 324 13.67 9.34 -19.34
C PHE A 324 14.24 9.93 -20.63
N LYS A 325 15.58 9.95 -20.77
CA LYS A 325 16.25 10.41 -21.99
C LYS A 325 15.81 9.62 -23.22
N LYS A 326 15.82 8.28 -23.14
CA LYS A 326 15.36 7.40 -24.23
C LYS A 326 13.90 7.67 -24.63
N ARG A 327 13.02 7.92 -23.66
CA ARG A 327 11.61 8.25 -23.92
C ARG A 327 11.48 9.59 -24.65
N LYS A 328 12.23 10.61 -24.23
CA LYS A 328 12.26 11.94 -24.86
C LYS A 328 12.75 11.87 -26.30
N ASP A 329 13.82 11.14 -26.55
CA ASP A 329 14.39 10.99 -27.90
C ASP A 329 13.39 10.30 -28.84
N ARG A 330 12.73 9.23 -28.39
CA ARG A 330 11.66 8.56 -29.15
C ARG A 330 10.45 9.47 -29.46
N MET A 331 10.10 10.39 -28.56
CA MET A 331 9.01 11.34 -28.81
C MET A 331 9.40 12.35 -29.89
N LYS A 332 10.63 12.88 -29.84
CA LYS A 332 11.16 13.78 -30.87
C LYS A 332 11.21 13.13 -32.25
N GLU A 333 11.64 11.86 -32.32
CA GLU A 333 11.66 11.08 -33.57
C GLU A 333 10.26 10.96 -34.17
N LYS A 334 9.24 10.68 -33.35
CA LYS A 334 7.84 10.61 -33.80
C LYS A 334 7.31 11.96 -34.28
N GLU A 335 7.62 13.04 -33.58
CA GLU A 335 7.24 14.40 -33.96
C GLU A 335 7.89 14.80 -35.29
N SER A 336 9.18 14.49 -35.47
CA SER A 336 9.89 14.75 -36.72
C SER A 336 9.34 13.94 -37.88
N ALA A 337 9.04 12.65 -37.66
CA ALA A 337 8.41 11.80 -38.67
C ALA A 337 7.01 12.32 -39.08
N ALA A 338 6.19 12.75 -38.11
CA ALA A 338 4.87 13.31 -38.37
C ALA A 338 4.92 14.66 -39.08
N ALA A 339 5.95 15.48 -38.85
CA ALA A 339 6.15 16.76 -39.54
C ALA A 339 6.70 16.61 -40.97
N SER A 340 7.25 15.44 -41.30
CA SER A 340 7.77 15.10 -42.64
C SER A 340 6.77 14.39 -43.55
N MET A 341 5.59 14.03 -43.02
CA MET A 341 4.42 13.53 -43.77
C MET A 341 3.47 14.68 -44.04
#